data_AF-A0A535STA9-F1
#
_entry.id   AF-A0A535STA9-F1
#
_cell.length_a   1.000
_cell.length_b   1.000
_cell.length_c   1.000
_cell.angle_alpha   90.00
_cell.angle_beta   90.00
_cell.angle_gamma   90.00
#
_symmetry.space_group_name_H-M   'P 1'
#
loop_
_entity.id
_entity.type
_entity.pdbx_description
1 polymer ?
#
loop_
_entity_poly.entity_id
_entity_poly.type
_entity_poly.pdbx_seq_one_letter_code
_entity_poly.pdbx_strand_id
1 'polypeptide(L)'
;MPETSVDLLPRLGAFARLLHDAGLEAGPRRLTDATRALGFIDLKQQADFRNALRSVFVSRKEDLSTFEAAFDIFWAPPDPRVSAGFIPGRSRALPLSPERAK
;
A
#
# COMPACT_ATOMS: atom_id res chain seq x y z
N MET A 1 -0.63 -10.75 -24.11
CA MET A 1 -0.11 -9.81 -23.10
C MET A 1 -0.76 -10.19 -21.78
N PRO A 2 -0.04 -10.44 -20.68
CA PRO A 2 -0.71 -10.56 -19.40
C PRO A 2 -1.22 -9.17 -19.03
N GLU A 3 -2.51 -8.95 -19.25
CA GLU A 3 -3.25 -7.88 -18.59
C GLU A 3 -3.00 -8.10 -17.10
N THR A 4 -2.18 -7.26 -16.46
CA THR A 4 -1.97 -7.29 -15.01
C THR A 4 -3.27 -6.87 -14.34
N SER A 5 -4.28 -7.74 -14.37
CA SER A 5 -5.39 -7.70 -13.44
C SER A 5 -4.79 -7.90 -12.07
N VAL A 6 -4.75 -6.82 -11.29
CA VAL A 6 -4.29 -6.88 -9.91
C VAL A 6 -5.27 -7.76 -9.14
N ASP A 7 -4.88 -8.99 -8.85
CA ASP A 7 -5.68 -9.91 -8.07
C ASP A 7 -5.90 -9.36 -6.65
N LEU A 8 -7.16 -9.13 -6.30
CA LEU A 8 -7.53 -8.53 -5.01
C LEU A 8 -7.23 -9.44 -3.82
N LEU A 9 -7.44 -10.75 -3.98
CA LEU A 9 -7.26 -11.73 -2.89
C LEU A 9 -5.80 -11.80 -2.38
N PRO A 10 -4.77 -11.96 -3.23
CA PRO A 10 -3.37 -11.88 -2.82
C PRO A 10 -3.02 -10.53 -2.17
N ARG A 11 -3.52 -9.41 -2.71
CA ARG A 11 -3.30 -8.08 -2.11
C ARG A 11 -3.89 -7.99 -0.71
N LEU A 12 -5.11 -8.49 -0.54
CA LEU A 12 -5.78 -8.48 0.76
C LEU A 12 -5.04 -9.36 1.78
N GLY A 13 -4.55 -10.52 1.36
CA GLY A 13 -3.71 -11.38 2.20
C GLY A 13 -2.38 -10.72 2.61
N ALA A 14 -1.72 -10.03 1.68
CA ALA A 14 -0.51 -9.27 1.98
C ALA A 14 -0.77 -8.10 2.94
N PHE A 15 -1.90 -7.40 2.80
CA PHE A 15 -2.30 -6.36 3.74
C PHE A 15 -2.63 -6.92 5.14
N ALA A 16 -3.37 -8.03 5.23
CA ALA A 16 -3.63 -8.67 6.51
C ALA A 16 -2.33 -9.06 7.21
N ARG A 17 -1.33 -9.55 6.46
CA ARG A 17 0.01 -9.82 6.99
C ARG A 17 0.72 -8.56 7.48
N LEU A 18 0.65 -7.45 6.72
CA LEU A 18 1.21 -6.16 7.13
C LEU A 18 0.60 -5.67 8.45
N LEU A 19 -0.73 -5.74 8.57
CA LEU A 19 -1.42 -5.36 9.80
C LEU A 19 -1.02 -6.26 10.98
N HIS A 20 -0.86 -7.57 10.74
CA HIS A 20 -0.42 -8.51 11.76
C HIS A 20 0.99 -8.19 12.27
N ASP A 21 1.92 -7.88 11.36
CA ASP A 21 3.29 -7.47 11.70
C ASP A 21 3.31 -6.13 12.46
N ALA A 22 2.36 -5.23 12.16
CA ALA A 22 2.15 -3.98 12.87
C ALA A 22 1.44 -4.12 14.24
N GLY A 23 1.15 -5.35 14.68
CA GLY A 23 0.56 -5.64 15.99
C GLY A 23 -0.97 -5.70 16.04
N LEU A 24 -1.66 -5.58 14.90
CA LEU A 24 -3.11 -5.79 14.84
C LEU A 24 -3.43 -7.29 14.77
N GLU A 25 -4.62 -7.66 15.23
CA GLU A 25 -5.10 -9.04 15.17
C GLU A 25 -5.60 -9.42 13.76
N ALA A 26 -4.79 -9.27 12.72
CA ALA A 26 -5.15 -9.52 11.33
C ALA A 26 -4.87 -10.96 10.86
N GLY A 27 -5.23 -11.95 11.68
CA GLY A 27 -5.02 -13.37 11.36
C GLY A 27 -5.96 -13.93 10.27
N PRO A 28 -5.80 -15.21 9.89
CA PRO A 28 -6.55 -15.84 8.79
C PRO A 28 -8.07 -15.75 8.93
N ARG A 29 -8.59 -15.82 10.17
CA ARG A 29 -10.02 -15.67 10.44
C ARG A 29 -10.53 -14.29 10.02
N ARG A 30 -9.82 -13.23 10.40
CA ARG A 30 -10.19 -11.85 10.03
C ARG A 30 -10.05 -11.61 8.52
N LEU A 31 -9.09 -12.26 7.87
CA LEU A 31 -8.98 -12.23 6.41
C LEU A 31 -10.22 -12.84 5.74
N THR A 32 -10.72 -13.97 6.23
CA THR A 32 -11.98 -14.56 5.76
C THR A 32 -13.16 -13.62 5.99
N ASP A 33 -13.27 -13.04 7.18
CA ASP A 33 -14.33 -12.07 7.51
C ASP A 33 -14.26 -10.83 6.59
N ALA A 34 -13.06 -10.35 6.28
CA ALA A 34 -12.83 -9.24 5.35
C ALA A 34 -13.29 -9.60 3.93
N THR A 35 -12.92 -10.78 3.41
CA THR A 35 -13.40 -11.22 2.09
C THR A 35 -14.92 -11.30 2.03
N ARG A 36 -15.57 -11.71 3.12
CA ARG A 36 -17.03 -11.75 3.21
C ARG A 36 -17.65 -10.35 3.25
N ALA A 37 -17.09 -9.46 4.07
CA ALA A 37 -17.53 -8.06 4.18
C ALA A 37 -17.45 -7.32 2.84
N LEU A 38 -16.36 -7.54 2.10
CA LEU A 38 -16.16 -6.98 0.76
C LEU A 38 -17.20 -7.45 -0.27
N GLY A 39 -17.82 -8.62 -0.06
CA GLY A 39 -18.91 -9.11 -0.91
C GLY A 39 -20.23 -8.35 -0.75
N PHE A 40 -20.36 -7.48 0.26
CA PHE A 40 -21.59 -6.71 0.54
C PHE A 40 -21.51 -5.24 0.14
N ILE A 41 -20.38 -4.78 -0.42
CA ILE A 41 -20.15 -3.37 -0.76
C ILE A 41 -19.81 -3.19 -2.24
N ASP A 42 -19.89 -1.94 -2.72
CA ASP A 42 -19.35 -1.58 -4.03
C ASP A 42 -17.83 -1.35 -3.95
N LEU A 43 -17.05 -2.27 -4.53
CA LEU A 43 -15.59 -2.18 -4.57
C LEU A 43 -15.06 -0.99 -5.38
N LYS A 44 -15.90 -0.34 -6.21
CA LYS A 44 -15.52 0.87 -6.94
C LYS A 44 -15.42 2.09 -6.03
N GLN A 45 -16.10 2.05 -4.89
CA GLN A 45 -16.09 3.12 -3.91
C GLN A 45 -14.98 2.87 -2.89
N GLN A 46 -13.87 3.61 -3.02
CA GLN A 46 -12.72 3.46 -2.13
C GLN A 46 -13.10 3.67 -0.65
N ALA A 47 -14.04 4.56 -0.37
CA ALA A 47 -14.54 4.80 0.99
C ALA A 47 -15.24 3.56 1.58
N ASP A 48 -16.09 2.88 0.79
CA ASP A 48 -16.78 1.67 1.25
C ASP A 48 -15.79 0.53 1.46
N PHE A 49 -14.84 0.36 0.53
CA PHE A 49 -13.76 -0.62 0.67
C PHE A 49 -12.96 -0.39 1.96
N ARG A 50 -12.55 0.85 2.20
CA ARG A 50 -11.81 1.24 3.41
C ARG A 50 -12.62 0.99 4.68
N ASN A 51 -13.89 1.38 4.70
CA ASN A 51 -14.77 1.21 5.86
C ASN A 51 -15.05 -0.28 6.16
N ALA A 52 -15.22 -1.11 5.13
CA ALA A 52 -15.42 -2.54 5.29
C ALA A 52 -14.18 -3.24 5.86
N LEU A 53 -12.98 -2.89 5.39
CA LEU A 53 -11.76 -3.43 5.97
C LEU A 53 -11.56 -2.93 7.41
N ARG A 54 -11.83 -1.64 7.65
CA ARG A 54 -11.73 -1.05 8.98
C ARG A 54 -12.64 -1.76 9.98
N SER A 55 -13.89 -2.05 9.62
CA SER A 55 -14.84 -2.70 10.52
C SER A 55 -14.42 -4.12 10.92
N VAL A 56 -13.61 -4.79 10.10
CA VAL A 56 -13.11 -6.14 10.38
C VAL A 56 -11.78 -6.11 11.15
N PHE A 57 -10.84 -5.25 10.75
CA PHE A 57 -9.48 -5.26 11.32
C PHE A 57 -9.31 -4.37 12.55
N VAL A 58 -10.15 -3.35 12.75
CA VAL A 58 -10.05 -2.44 13.90
C VAL A 58 -11.01 -2.89 14.99
N SER A 59 -10.46 -3.34 16.12
CA SER A 59 -11.27 -3.74 17.28
C SER A 59 -11.22 -2.70 18.40
N ARG A 60 -10.12 -1.95 18.49
CA ARG A 60 -9.92 -0.90 19.49
C ARG A 60 -9.69 0.44 18.81
N LYS A 61 -9.93 1.52 19.56
CA LYS A 61 -9.68 2.88 19.07
C LYS A 61 -8.19 3.12 18.75
N GLU A 62 -7.28 2.47 19.48
CA GLU A 62 -5.83 2.56 19.25
C GLU A 62 -5.39 1.93 17.92
N ASP A 63 -6.06 0.84 17.49
CA ASP A 63 -5.75 0.15 16.22
C ASP A 63 -6.07 1.02 15.00
N LEU A 64 -6.95 2.03 15.18
CA LEU A 64 -7.43 2.86 14.10
C LEU A 64 -6.27 3.60 13.40
N SER A 65 -5.41 4.26 14.17
CA SER A 65 -4.33 5.06 13.60
C SER A 65 -3.35 4.20 12.78
N THR A 66 -3.04 3.00 13.26
CA THR A 66 -2.18 2.04 12.57
C THR A 66 -2.84 1.50 11.30
N PHE A 67 -4.12 1.14 11.37
CA PHE A 67 -4.89 0.69 10.20
C PHE A 67 -4.92 1.75 9.10
N GLU A 68 -5.24 2.99 9.46
CA GLU A 68 -5.40 4.09 8.50
C GLU A 68 -4.07 4.36 7.79
N ALA A 69 -2.97 4.47 8.54
CA ALA A 69 -1.64 4.67 7.98
C ALA A 69 -1.22 3.50 7.05
N ALA A 70 -1.44 2.25 7.47
CA ALA A 70 -1.13 1.09 6.66
C ALA A 70 -1.97 1.03 5.38
N PHE A 71 -3.26 1.37 5.47
CA PHE A 71 -4.17 1.39 4.32
C PHE A 71 -3.75 2.44 3.29
N ASP A 72 -3.48 3.67 3.75
CA ASP A 72 -3.04 4.77 2.90
C ASP A 72 -1.74 4.44 2.15
N ILE A 73 -0.77 3.79 2.82
CA ILE A 73 0.49 3.37 2.19
C ILE A 73 0.26 2.21 1.21
N PHE A 74 -0.49 1.18 1.63
CA PHE A 74 -0.61 -0.05 0.86
C PHE A 74 -1.47 0.14 -0.40
N TRP A 75 -2.55 0.93 -0.33
CA TRP A 75 -3.47 1.25 -1.44
C TRP A 75 -3.23 2.61 -2.09
N ALA A 76 -2.12 3.28 -1.79
CA ALA A 76 -1.72 4.47 -2.53
C ALA A 76 -1.72 4.18 -4.04
N PRO A 77 -2.27 5.08 -4.87
CA PRO A 77 -2.05 5.00 -6.31
C PRO A 77 -0.54 5.08 -6.57
N PRO A 78 -0.01 4.32 -7.55
CA PRO A 78 1.40 4.38 -7.87
C PRO A 78 1.78 5.81 -8.21
N ASP A 79 2.76 6.37 -7.50
CA ASP A 79 3.24 7.71 -7.79
C ASP A 79 3.78 7.73 -9.24
N PRO A 80 3.24 8.60 -10.12
CA PRO A 80 3.58 8.60 -11.53
C PRO A 80 5.05 8.98 -11.78
N ARG A 81 5.77 9.53 -10.80
CA ARG A 81 7.19 9.88 -10.88
C ARG A 81 8.07 8.70 -10.46
N VAL A 82 7.59 7.84 -9.57
CA VAL A 82 8.32 6.62 -9.12
C VAL A 82 8.28 5.51 -10.18
N SER A 83 7.17 5.36 -10.92
CA SER A 83 7.04 4.35 -12.00
C SER A 83 7.93 4.61 -13.22
N ALA A 84 8.40 5.84 -13.40
CA ALA A 84 9.21 6.25 -14.55
C ALA A 84 10.67 6.52 -14.17
N GLY A 85 11.35 5.58 -13.50
CA GLY A 85 12.81 5.59 -13.36
C GLY A 85 13.44 6.88 -12.82
N PHE A 86 12.69 7.75 -12.15
CA PHE A 86 13.19 9.03 -11.68
C PHE A 86 13.87 8.82 -10.34
N ILE A 87 15.20 8.71 -10.36
CA ILE A 87 16.04 8.90 -9.18
C ILE A 87 16.35 10.40 -9.11
N PRO A 88 15.72 11.19 -8.23
CA PRO A 88 16.20 12.54 -7.98
C PRO A 88 17.57 12.46 -7.32
N GLY A 89 18.60 13.02 -7.97
CA GLY A 89 19.87 13.32 -7.28
C GLY A 89 21.17 12.74 -7.84
N ARG A 90 21.22 12.23 -9.09
CA ARG A 90 22.52 11.93 -9.76
C ARG A 90 22.98 13.05 -10.70
N SER A 91 23.04 14.26 -10.17
CA SER A 91 23.79 15.37 -10.80
C SER A 91 25.01 15.69 -9.94
N ARG A 92 25.94 14.74 -9.83
CA ARG A 92 27.31 15.10 -9.48
C ARG A 92 28.09 15.23 -10.78
N ALA A 93 27.92 16.37 -11.44
CA ALA A 93 28.94 16.85 -12.35
C ALA A 93 30.19 17.06 -11.49
N LEU A 94 31.19 16.18 -11.66
CA LEU A 94 32.54 16.48 -11.18
C LEU A 94 32.99 17.75 -11.92
N PRO A 95 33.37 18.83 -11.22
CA PRO A 95 34.01 19.94 -11.90
C PRO A 95 35.33 19.41 -12.47
N LEU A 96 35.40 19.29 -13.79
CA LEU A 96 36.68 19.14 -14.46
C LEU A 96 37.38 20.50 -14.32
N SER A 97 38.31 20.59 -13.36
CA SER A 97 39.19 21.74 -13.22
C SER A 97 39.91 21.99 -14.55
N PRO A 98 39.98 23.24 -15.03
CA PRO A 98 40.69 23.58 -16.27
C PRO A 98 42.19 23.68 -15.95
N GLU A 99 42.87 22.55 -15.77
CA GLU A 99 44.32 22.49 -15.55
C GLU A 99 44.93 21.34 -16.33
N ARG A 100 45.03 21.54 -17.65
CA ARG A 100 46.07 21.00 -18.52
C ARG A 100 46.29 22.04 -19.61
N ALA A 101 47.14 23.03 -19.36
CA ALA A 101 48.56 22.93 -19.68
C ALA A 101 48.78 22.48 -21.13
N LYS A 102 48.81 23.43 -22.07
CA LYS A 102 50.05 23.92 -22.69
C LYS A 102 49.77 25.11 -23.61
#